data_AF-H0WBT1-F1
#
_entry.id   AF-H0WBT1-F1
#
_cell.length_a   1.000
_cell.length_b   1.000
_cell.length_c   1.000
_cell.angle_alpha   90.00
_cell.angle_beta   90.00
_cell.angle_gamma   90.00
#
_symmetry.space_group_name_H-M   'P 1'
#
loop_
_entity.id
_entity.type
_entity.pdbx_description
1 polymer ?
#
loop_
_entity_poly.entity_id
_entity_poly.type
_entity_poly.pdbx_seq_one_letter_code
_entity_poly.pdbx_strand_id
1 'polypeptide(L)'
;MAQPDKLLKEQKYDRQLRLWGDHGQEALESAHNRAEAAVEFLQELNNDVSGNFVEESPENLLDSDPSFFCRFTVVVATQLPESVCRSSDHLRISNTVAYCHIIESHPDNALEDLRLDKPFPELREHFQSYDLDHMEKKDHSHTPWIVIVAKYLAQWYSETNGRIPKTYKEKEDFRDLIRQGILKNENGMPEDEENFEEAIKNVNTALNTTQIPSNIEDIFNDDCCINITKQTPPFWILARALKEFVTKEGQGNLPVRGTIPDMIADSGKYIKLQNVLAFFLLFAGAAAQEVIKIVTKQFVIFNNTYIYSGMSQTSATYQL
;
A
#
# COMPACT_ATOMS: atom_id res chain seq x y z
N MET A 1 -5.93 -45.52 -30.09
CA MET A 1 -5.21 -44.33 -30.57
C MET A 1 -6.21 -43.20 -30.68
N ALA A 2 -6.15 -42.19 -29.81
CA ALA A 2 -6.98 -41.00 -29.97
C ALA A 2 -6.58 -40.27 -31.26
N GLN A 3 -7.55 -39.85 -32.07
CA GLN A 3 -7.29 -39.07 -33.28
C GLN A 3 -6.57 -37.76 -32.91
N PRO A 4 -5.56 -37.31 -33.67
CA PRO A 4 -4.76 -36.14 -33.36
C PRO A 4 -5.60 -34.86 -33.13
N ASP A 5 -6.73 -34.72 -33.83
CA ASP A 5 -7.67 -33.60 -33.65
C ASP A 5 -8.40 -33.63 -32.29
N LYS A 6 -8.65 -34.82 -31.73
CA LYS A 6 -9.29 -34.97 -30.42
C LYS A 6 -8.35 -34.51 -29.30
N LEU A 7 -7.06 -34.85 -29.40
CA LEU A 7 -6.05 -34.45 -28.42
C LEU A 7 -5.82 -32.93 -28.43
N LEU A 8 -5.86 -32.31 -29.62
CA LEU A 8 -5.76 -30.86 -29.79
C LEU A 8 -6.98 -30.12 -29.22
N LYS A 9 -8.19 -30.68 -29.39
CA LYS A 9 -9.41 -30.13 -28.77
C LYS A 9 -9.38 -30.23 -27.25
N GLU A 10 -8.99 -31.38 -26.69
CA GLU A 10 -8.86 -31.58 -25.25
C GLU A 10 -7.81 -30.62 -24.65
N GLN A 11 -6.70 -30.37 -25.34
CA GLN A 11 -5.71 -29.37 -24.92
C GLN A 11 -6.24 -27.93 -25.00
N LYS A 12 -6.99 -27.59 -26.06
CA LYS A 12 -7.57 -26.26 -26.25
C LYS A 12 -8.66 -25.93 -25.23
N TYR A 13 -9.44 -26.94 -24.83
CA TYR A 13 -10.62 -26.79 -23.97
C TYR A 13 -10.43 -27.36 -22.56
N ASP A 14 -9.22 -27.73 -22.15
CA ASP A 14 -8.92 -28.32 -20.84
C ASP A 14 -9.52 -27.53 -19.66
N ARG A 15 -9.42 -26.20 -19.67
CA ARG A 15 -9.93 -25.36 -18.56
C ARG A 15 -11.45 -25.33 -18.49
N GLN A 16 -12.14 -25.29 -19.63
CA GLN A 16 -13.61 -25.24 -19.69
C GLN A 16 -14.22 -26.62 -19.43
N LEU A 17 -13.56 -27.70 -19.85
CA LEU A 17 -13.96 -29.08 -19.53
C LEU A 17 -13.96 -29.36 -18.02
N ARG A 18 -13.13 -28.66 -17.23
CA ARG A 18 -13.14 -28.77 -15.75
C ARG A 18 -14.34 -28.12 -15.08
N LEU A 19 -15.06 -27.23 -15.77
CA LEU A 19 -16.24 -26.56 -15.24
C LEU A 19 -17.53 -27.35 -15.52
N TRP A 20 -17.70 -27.82 -16.76
CA TRP A 20 -18.96 -28.44 -17.21
C TRP A 20 -18.78 -29.81 -17.89
N GLY A 21 -17.59 -30.40 -17.82
CA GLY A 21 -17.31 -31.73 -18.36
C GLY A 21 -17.46 -31.86 -19.88
N ASP A 22 -17.26 -33.08 -20.39
CA ASP A 22 -17.43 -33.38 -21.83
C ASP A 22 -18.89 -33.15 -22.28
N HIS A 23 -19.85 -33.38 -21.39
CA HIS A 23 -21.28 -33.20 -21.68
C HIS A 23 -21.66 -31.73 -21.88
N GLY A 24 -21.16 -30.81 -21.04
CA GLY A 24 -21.33 -29.38 -21.26
C GLY A 24 -20.63 -28.91 -22.53
N GLN A 25 -19.46 -29.46 -22.82
CA GLN A 25 -18.75 -29.14 -24.07
C GLN A 25 -19.51 -29.60 -25.31
N GLU A 26 -20.10 -30.79 -25.28
CA GLU A 26 -20.92 -31.31 -26.38
C GLU A 26 -22.20 -30.47 -26.55
N ALA A 27 -22.84 -30.07 -25.45
CA ALA A 27 -23.99 -29.16 -25.48
C ALA A 27 -23.61 -27.80 -26.10
N LEU A 28 -22.46 -27.22 -25.74
CA LEU A 28 -21.94 -25.98 -26.32
C LEU A 28 -21.56 -26.10 -27.80
N GLU A 29 -21.01 -27.23 -28.24
CA GLU A 29 -20.65 -27.47 -29.64
C GLU A 29 -21.87 -27.75 -30.52
N SER A 30 -22.95 -28.29 -29.96
CA SER A 30 -24.21 -28.58 -30.65
C SER A 30 -25.26 -27.47 -30.52
N ALA A 31 -25.03 -26.47 -29.68
CA ALA A 31 -25.93 -25.35 -29.47
C ALA A 31 -26.10 -24.51 -30.74
N HIS A 32 -27.33 -24.08 -31.00
CA HIS A 32 -27.63 -23.12 -32.06
C HIS A 32 -27.00 -21.76 -31.73
N ASN A 33 -27.10 -21.35 -30.45
CA ASN A 33 -26.46 -20.18 -29.90
C ASN A 33 -25.51 -20.55 -28.77
N ARG A 34 -24.21 -20.29 -28.95
CA ARG A 34 -23.20 -20.58 -27.91
C ARG A 34 -23.31 -19.69 -26.68
N ALA A 35 -23.79 -18.45 -26.81
CA ALA A 35 -23.87 -17.52 -25.69
C ALA A 35 -25.01 -17.90 -24.74
N GLU A 36 -26.17 -18.26 -25.29
CA GLU A 36 -27.31 -18.82 -24.56
C GLU A 36 -26.91 -20.07 -23.78
N ALA A 37 -26.37 -21.08 -24.48
CA ALA A 37 -25.97 -22.35 -23.86
C ALA A 37 -24.89 -22.14 -22.78
N ALA A 38 -23.92 -21.25 -23.00
CA ALA A 38 -22.89 -20.95 -22.00
C ALA A 38 -23.49 -20.33 -20.73
N VAL A 39 -24.43 -19.40 -20.88
CA VAL A 39 -25.07 -18.73 -19.74
C VAL A 39 -25.85 -19.72 -18.89
N GLU A 40 -26.57 -20.66 -19.49
CA GLU A 40 -27.31 -21.70 -18.74
C GLU A 40 -26.38 -22.47 -17.79
N PHE A 41 -25.26 -23.01 -18.28
CA PHE A 41 -24.32 -23.76 -17.43
C PHE A 41 -23.56 -22.87 -16.43
N LEU A 42 -23.16 -21.66 -16.82
CA LEU A 42 -22.45 -20.76 -15.91
C LEU A 42 -23.34 -20.26 -14.77
N GLN A 43 -24.64 -20.13 -15.04
CA GLN A 43 -25.63 -19.69 -14.06
C GLN A 43 -25.82 -20.69 -12.92
N GLU A 44 -25.63 -22.00 -13.20
CA GLU A 44 -25.70 -23.05 -12.18
C GLU A 44 -24.57 -22.98 -11.15
N LEU A 45 -23.44 -22.33 -11.47
CA LEU A 45 -22.30 -22.21 -10.57
C LEU A 45 -22.61 -21.34 -9.35
N ASN A 46 -23.48 -20.33 -9.51
CA ASN A 46 -23.87 -19.43 -8.44
C ASN A 46 -25.21 -18.73 -8.74
N ASN A 47 -26.24 -19.08 -7.96
CA ASN A 47 -27.59 -18.51 -8.08
C ASN A 47 -27.69 -17.02 -7.72
N ASP A 48 -26.69 -16.47 -7.02
CA ASP A 48 -26.66 -15.05 -6.65
C ASP A 48 -26.11 -14.15 -7.77
N VAL A 49 -25.58 -14.75 -8.85
CA VAL A 49 -25.11 -14.03 -10.04
C VAL A 49 -26.24 -13.98 -11.06
N SER A 50 -26.44 -12.88 -11.78
CA SER A 50 -27.41 -12.81 -12.89
C SER A 50 -26.66 -12.82 -14.23
N GLY A 51 -26.72 -13.95 -14.93
CA GLY A 51 -26.20 -14.15 -16.27
C GLY A 51 -27.22 -13.73 -17.33
N ASN A 52 -26.74 -13.13 -18.41
CA ASN A 52 -27.52 -12.74 -19.59
C ASN A 52 -26.68 -12.93 -20.85
N PHE A 53 -27.33 -13.06 -22.01
CA PHE A 53 -26.66 -13.17 -23.31
C PHE A 53 -27.29 -12.26 -24.36
N VAL A 54 -26.55 -12.03 -25.44
CA VAL A 54 -27.03 -11.37 -26.66
C VAL A 54 -26.59 -12.20 -27.86
N GLU A 55 -27.52 -12.52 -28.74
CA GLU A 55 -27.29 -13.27 -29.98
C GLU A 55 -26.82 -12.35 -31.12
N GLU A 56 -25.74 -11.61 -30.90
CA GLU A 56 -25.12 -10.76 -31.92
C GLU A 56 -23.59 -10.88 -31.89
N SER A 57 -22.97 -10.71 -33.06
CA SER A 57 -21.51 -10.62 -33.13
C SER A 57 -21.04 -9.27 -32.57
N PRO A 58 -19.81 -9.19 -32.03
CA PRO A 58 -19.24 -7.92 -31.60
C PRO A 58 -19.18 -6.87 -32.71
N GLU A 59 -18.98 -7.29 -33.97
CA GLU A 59 -18.98 -6.40 -35.15
C GLU A 59 -20.37 -5.79 -35.37
N ASN A 60 -21.42 -6.59 -35.33
CA ASN A 60 -22.79 -6.10 -35.50
C ASN A 60 -23.19 -5.14 -34.39
N LEU A 61 -22.81 -5.44 -33.13
CA LEU A 61 -23.08 -4.57 -31.99
C LEU A 61 -22.32 -3.25 -32.08
N LEU A 62 -21.07 -3.27 -32.57
CA LEU A 62 -20.29 -2.06 -32.82
C LEU A 62 -20.91 -1.17 -33.89
N ASP A 63 -21.50 -1.77 -34.92
CA ASP A 63 -22.17 -1.04 -36.00
C ASP A 63 -23.56 -0.53 -35.59
N SER A 64 -24.32 -1.31 -34.81
CA SER A 64 -25.72 -1.03 -34.46
C SER A 64 -25.89 -0.19 -33.20
N ASP A 65 -25.12 -0.48 -32.14
CA ASP A 65 -25.09 0.26 -30.87
C ASP A 65 -23.65 0.35 -30.34
N PRO A 66 -22.85 1.32 -30.83
CA PRO A 66 -21.47 1.53 -30.36
C PRO A 66 -21.36 1.75 -28.84
N SER A 67 -22.44 2.19 -28.19
CA SER A 67 -22.48 2.45 -26.75
C SER A 67 -22.85 1.22 -25.92
N PHE A 68 -23.19 0.09 -26.57
CA PHE A 68 -23.61 -1.14 -25.92
C PHE A 68 -22.66 -1.54 -24.79
N PHE A 69 -21.35 -1.47 -25.06
CA PHE A 69 -20.32 -1.91 -24.13
C PHE A 69 -20.06 -0.96 -22.96
N CYS A 70 -20.57 0.28 -23.01
CA CYS A 70 -20.43 1.26 -21.92
C CYS A 70 -21.23 0.87 -20.66
N ARG A 71 -22.14 -0.09 -20.75
CA ARG A 71 -22.95 -0.57 -19.61
C ARG A 71 -22.19 -1.53 -18.68
N PHE A 72 -21.03 -2.04 -19.12
CA PHE A 72 -20.26 -3.01 -18.35
C PHE A 72 -19.07 -2.35 -17.65
N THR A 73 -18.77 -2.80 -16.44
CA THR A 73 -17.59 -2.35 -15.69
C THR A 73 -16.30 -2.82 -16.37
N VAL A 74 -16.30 -4.05 -16.88
CA VAL A 74 -15.17 -4.68 -17.60
C VAL A 74 -15.74 -5.49 -18.77
N VAL A 75 -15.10 -5.40 -19.93
CA VAL A 75 -15.41 -6.24 -21.10
C VAL A 75 -14.26 -7.21 -21.31
N VAL A 76 -14.56 -8.51 -21.27
CA VAL A 76 -13.60 -9.58 -21.54
C VAL A 76 -13.86 -10.12 -22.93
N ALA A 77 -12.92 -9.88 -23.85
CA ALA A 77 -12.98 -10.39 -25.20
C ALA A 77 -12.02 -11.59 -25.34
N THR A 78 -12.50 -12.69 -25.92
CA THR A 78 -11.69 -13.88 -26.19
C THR A 78 -11.83 -14.30 -27.64
N GLN A 79 -10.78 -14.87 -28.21
CA GLN A 79 -10.78 -15.44 -29.57
C GLN A 79 -11.26 -14.46 -30.67
N LEU A 80 -11.01 -13.16 -30.52
CA LEU A 80 -11.36 -12.17 -31.54
C LEU A 80 -10.37 -12.16 -32.72
N PRO A 81 -10.84 -11.96 -33.97
CA PRO A 81 -9.99 -11.60 -35.08
C PRO A 81 -9.27 -10.26 -34.86
N GLU A 82 -8.05 -10.11 -35.36
CA GLU A 82 -7.24 -8.90 -35.20
C GLU A 82 -7.91 -7.64 -35.79
N SER A 83 -8.73 -7.80 -36.84
CA SER A 83 -9.51 -6.72 -37.46
C SER A 83 -10.48 -6.07 -36.47
N VAL A 84 -11.15 -6.87 -35.63
CA VAL A 84 -12.14 -6.39 -34.65
C VAL A 84 -11.44 -5.68 -33.50
N CYS A 85 -10.27 -6.15 -33.07
CA CYS A 85 -9.48 -5.49 -32.02
C CYS A 85 -8.96 -4.11 -32.45
N ARG A 86 -8.75 -3.86 -33.75
CA ARG A 86 -8.27 -2.58 -34.28
C ARG A 86 -9.40 -1.57 -34.53
N SER A 87 -10.60 -2.03 -34.89
CA SER A 87 -11.74 -1.14 -35.15
C SER A 87 -12.41 -0.63 -33.87
N SER A 88 -12.09 -1.24 -32.73
CA SER A 88 -12.73 -0.99 -31.45
C SER A 88 -11.93 -0.04 -30.56
N ASP A 89 -11.40 1.06 -31.09
CA ASP A 89 -10.77 2.14 -30.31
C ASP A 89 -11.70 2.71 -29.20
N HIS A 90 -13.02 2.50 -29.32
CA HIS A 90 -14.03 2.87 -28.32
C HIS A 90 -14.29 1.80 -27.25
N LEU A 91 -14.03 0.51 -27.52
CA LEU A 91 -13.90 -0.42 -26.41
C LEU A 91 -12.47 -0.29 -25.90
N ARG A 92 -12.33 -0.09 -24.60
CA ARG A 92 -11.09 -0.50 -23.92
C ARG A 92 -11.03 -2.04 -23.92
N ILE A 93 -11.03 -2.69 -25.11
CA ILE A 93 -10.62 -4.07 -25.29
C ILE A 93 -9.12 -4.05 -25.01
N SER A 94 -8.84 -4.17 -23.72
CA SER A 94 -7.49 -4.31 -23.22
C SER A 94 -6.97 -5.66 -23.72
N ASN A 95 -6.20 -5.63 -24.81
CA ASN A 95 -4.94 -6.37 -24.81
C ASN A 95 -4.10 -5.80 -23.65
N THR A 96 -4.41 -6.30 -22.45
CA THR A 96 -3.61 -6.26 -21.22
C THR A 96 -3.17 -4.91 -20.61
N VAL A 97 -3.93 -3.80 -20.64
CA VAL A 97 -3.82 -2.76 -19.59
C VAL A 97 -5.16 -2.02 -19.38
N ALA A 98 -5.91 -2.40 -18.36
CA ALA A 98 -6.90 -1.48 -17.77
C ALA A 98 -6.12 -0.43 -16.95
N TYR A 99 -6.13 0.83 -17.39
CA TYR A 99 -5.63 1.93 -16.56
C TYR A 99 -6.64 2.18 -15.43
N CYS A 100 -6.51 1.39 -14.37
CA CYS A 100 -7.14 1.66 -13.09
C CYS A 100 -6.23 2.61 -12.31
N HIS A 101 -6.78 3.69 -11.78
CA HIS A 101 -6.08 4.48 -10.77
C HIS A 101 -6.03 3.67 -9.47
N ILE A 102 -4.86 3.16 -9.11
CA ILE A 102 -4.66 2.30 -7.95
C ILE A 102 -3.95 3.12 -6.86
N ILE A 103 -4.54 3.17 -5.68
CA ILE A 103 -3.93 3.75 -4.48
C ILE A 103 -3.36 2.62 -3.61
N GLU A 104 -4.14 1.56 -3.36
CA GLU A 104 -3.75 0.40 -2.55
C GLU A 104 -3.07 -0.66 -3.43
N SER A 105 -1.78 -0.48 -3.70
CA SER A 105 -1.01 -1.38 -4.57
C SER A 105 -0.51 -2.66 -3.89
N HIS A 106 -0.72 -2.80 -2.58
CA HIS A 106 -0.28 -3.94 -1.75
C HIS A 106 1.16 -4.42 -2.06
N PRO A 107 2.20 -3.59 -1.82
CA PRO A 107 3.57 -4.02 -2.07
C PRO A 107 3.96 -5.17 -1.14
N ASP A 108 4.52 -6.25 -1.71
CA ASP A 108 4.93 -7.45 -0.96
C ASP A 108 5.97 -7.15 0.12
N ASN A 109 6.95 -6.29 -0.21
CA ASN A 109 8.03 -5.90 0.69
C ASN A 109 8.26 -4.39 0.59
N ALA A 110 7.65 -3.63 1.49
CA ALA A 110 7.90 -2.20 1.64
C ALA A 110 8.91 -1.97 2.78
N LEU A 111 9.84 -1.06 2.57
CA LEU A 111 10.70 -0.57 3.65
C LEU A 111 9.86 0.23 4.65
N GLU A 112 10.20 0.12 5.92
CA GLU A 112 9.51 0.84 7.00
C GLU A 112 9.86 2.33 6.97
N ASP A 113 8.86 3.18 7.22
CA ASP A 113 9.00 4.64 7.28
C ASP A 113 9.30 5.10 8.71
N LEU A 114 10.49 4.76 9.21
CA LEU A 114 10.87 4.98 10.61
C LEU A 114 11.33 6.41 10.93
N ARG A 115 11.63 7.22 9.89
CA ARG A 115 12.09 8.62 10.03
C ARG A 115 13.32 8.82 10.93
N LEU A 116 14.20 7.82 11.03
CA LEU A 116 15.42 7.93 11.84
C LEU A 116 16.45 8.89 11.24
N ASP A 117 16.49 9.03 9.92
CA ASP A 117 17.38 9.96 9.22
C ASP A 117 16.87 11.42 9.25
N LYS A 118 15.54 11.60 9.30
CA LYS A 118 14.86 12.90 9.36
C LYS A 118 13.76 12.90 10.45
N PRO A 119 14.14 12.84 11.74
CA PRO A 119 13.16 12.77 12.81
C PRO A 119 12.42 14.11 12.95
N PHE A 120 11.09 14.03 12.94
CA PHE A 120 10.22 15.16 13.24
C PHE A 120 10.27 15.53 14.74
N PRO A 121 9.83 16.74 15.14
CA PRO A 121 10.05 17.26 16.49
C PRO A 121 9.63 16.33 17.63
N GLU A 122 8.42 15.78 17.55
CA GLU A 122 7.83 14.92 18.58
C GLU A 122 8.57 13.57 18.68
N LEU A 123 9.03 13.02 17.56
CA LEU A 123 9.85 11.80 17.54
C LEU A 123 11.22 12.04 18.16
N ARG A 124 11.81 13.21 17.89
CA ARG A 124 13.09 13.60 18.50
C ARG A 124 12.96 13.77 20.01
N GLU A 125 11.91 14.44 20.47
CA GLU A 125 11.62 14.61 21.89
C GLU A 125 11.39 13.24 22.57
N HIS A 126 10.66 12.34 21.90
CA HIS A 126 10.48 10.97 22.38
C HIS A 126 11.82 10.25 22.58
N PHE A 127 12.72 10.26 21.59
CA PHE A 127 14.04 9.66 21.72
C PHE A 127 14.92 10.33 22.79
N GLN A 128 14.80 11.64 22.98
CA GLN A 128 15.51 12.38 24.02
C GLN A 128 15.06 11.99 25.43
N SER A 129 13.80 11.56 25.60
CA SER A 129 13.25 11.17 26.90
C SER A 129 13.82 9.87 27.49
N TYR A 130 14.53 9.07 26.70
CA TYR A 130 15.20 7.85 27.17
C TYR A 130 16.61 8.17 27.66
N ASP A 131 17.07 7.55 28.73
CA ASP A 131 18.45 7.64 29.19
C ASP A 131 19.00 6.21 29.34
N LEU A 132 19.68 5.71 28.31
CA LEU A 132 20.13 4.31 28.29
C LEU A 132 21.23 4.05 29.33
N ASP A 133 22.01 5.07 29.68
CA ASP A 133 23.15 4.91 30.59
C ASP A 133 22.71 4.75 32.06
N HIS A 134 21.53 5.25 32.41
CA HIS A 134 21.02 5.27 33.79
C HIS A 134 19.73 4.45 33.98
N MET A 135 19.41 3.55 33.04
CA MET A 135 18.25 2.65 33.14
C MET A 135 18.52 1.43 34.01
N GLU A 136 17.50 0.95 34.72
CA GLU A 136 17.56 -0.37 35.35
C GLU A 136 17.70 -1.46 34.29
N LYS A 137 18.39 -2.56 34.62
CA LYS A 137 18.64 -3.69 33.70
C LYS A 137 17.38 -4.15 32.96
N LYS A 138 16.26 -4.27 33.69
CA LYS A 138 14.97 -4.66 33.09
C LYS A 138 14.47 -3.63 32.09
N ASP A 139 14.57 -2.35 32.42
CA ASP A 139 14.12 -1.29 31.54
C ASP A 139 14.99 -1.15 30.28
N HIS A 140 16.29 -1.34 30.45
CA HIS A 140 17.27 -1.35 29.37
C HIS A 140 16.98 -2.47 28.36
N SER A 141 16.80 -3.71 28.84
CA SER A 141 16.55 -4.89 27.99
C SER A 141 15.14 -4.94 27.35
N HIS A 142 14.23 -4.06 27.77
CA HIS A 142 12.87 -3.94 27.20
C HIS A 142 12.67 -2.59 26.49
N THR A 143 13.75 -1.93 26.07
CA THR A 143 13.68 -0.71 25.28
C THR A 143 13.51 -1.05 23.79
N PRO A 144 12.55 -0.42 23.07
CA PRO A 144 12.34 -0.64 21.64
C PRO A 144 13.64 -0.48 20.82
N TRP A 145 13.92 -1.39 19.90
CA TRP A 145 15.16 -1.35 19.12
C TRP A 145 15.28 -0.07 18.27
N ILE A 146 14.16 0.52 17.85
CA ILE A 146 14.14 1.82 17.15
C ILE A 146 14.75 2.92 18.02
N VAL A 147 14.44 2.92 19.32
CA VAL A 147 15.00 3.89 20.28
C VAL A 147 16.49 3.65 20.46
N ILE A 148 16.92 2.38 20.54
CA ILE A 148 18.35 2.01 20.60
C ILE A 148 19.09 2.57 19.39
N VAL A 149 18.63 2.26 18.18
CA VAL A 149 19.24 2.76 16.94
C VAL A 149 19.25 4.29 16.93
N ALA A 150 18.17 4.96 17.32
CA ALA A 150 18.11 6.42 17.37
C ALA A 150 19.15 7.03 18.34
N LYS A 151 19.34 6.42 19.51
CA LYS A 151 20.32 6.89 20.52
C LYS A 151 21.75 6.78 20.02
N TYR A 152 22.14 5.61 19.54
CA TYR A 152 23.49 5.42 18.99
C TYR A 152 23.68 6.20 17.70
N LEU A 153 22.64 6.39 16.89
CA LEU A 153 22.73 7.23 15.70
C LEU A 153 23.01 8.69 16.07
N ALA A 154 22.40 9.21 17.14
CA ALA A 154 22.69 10.55 17.63
C ALA A 154 24.14 10.69 18.15
N GLN A 155 24.67 9.66 18.81
CA GLN A 155 26.09 9.62 19.19
C GLN A 155 27.00 9.60 17.96
N TRP A 156 26.75 8.69 17.01
CA TRP A 156 27.51 8.64 15.76
C TRP A 156 27.48 9.97 15.01
N TYR A 157 26.32 10.64 14.99
CA TYR A 157 26.13 11.93 14.35
C TYR A 157 27.02 13.02 14.95
N SER A 158 27.22 13.02 16.28
CA SER A 158 28.08 14.00 16.95
C SER A 158 29.57 13.74 16.69
N GLU A 159 29.97 12.46 16.61
CA GLU A 159 31.37 12.05 16.37
C GLU A 159 31.80 12.22 14.91
N THR A 160 30.87 12.19 13.96
CA THR A 160 31.16 12.17 12.52
C THR A 160 30.74 13.44 11.76
N ASN A 161 30.55 14.56 12.47
CA ASN A 161 30.10 15.83 11.92
C ASN A 161 28.79 15.71 11.11
N GLY A 162 27.82 15.01 11.66
CA GLY A 162 26.47 14.93 11.14
C GLY A 162 26.26 13.98 9.96
N ARG A 163 27.06 12.91 9.89
CA ARG A 163 26.93 11.88 8.85
C ARG A 163 26.18 10.68 9.41
N ILE A 164 25.36 10.07 8.56
CA ILE A 164 24.70 8.78 8.83
C ILE A 164 25.55 7.67 8.19
N PRO A 165 25.69 6.48 8.81
CA PRO A 165 26.35 5.34 8.19
C PRO A 165 25.75 4.97 6.83
N LYS A 166 26.55 4.99 5.75
CA LYS A 166 26.09 4.69 4.38
C LYS A 166 26.73 3.43 3.83
N THR A 167 28.05 3.35 3.92
CA THR A 167 28.81 2.23 3.37
C THR A 167 28.63 0.99 4.24
N TYR A 168 28.86 -0.20 3.66
CA TYR A 168 28.84 -1.44 4.42
C TYR A 168 29.79 -1.39 5.63
N LYS A 169 30.98 -0.81 5.45
CA LYS A 169 31.97 -0.65 6.52
C LYS A 169 31.47 0.25 7.64
N GLU A 170 30.93 1.42 7.31
CA GLU A 170 30.36 2.34 8.30
C GLU A 170 29.17 1.72 9.03
N LYS A 171 28.32 0.97 8.33
CA LYS A 171 27.19 0.25 8.95
C LYS A 171 27.68 -0.84 9.89
N GLU A 172 28.79 -1.50 9.60
CA GLU A 172 29.38 -2.48 10.52
C GLU A 172 29.99 -1.81 11.74
N ASP A 173 30.71 -0.70 11.57
CA ASP A 173 31.24 0.08 12.69
C ASP A 173 30.11 0.60 13.58
N PHE A 174 28.99 0.98 12.99
CA PHE A 174 27.79 1.39 13.73
C PHE A 174 27.14 0.22 14.48
N ARG A 175 27.14 -1.00 13.92
CA ARG A 175 26.71 -2.19 14.66
C ARG A 175 27.61 -2.46 15.85
N ASP A 176 28.93 -2.33 15.67
CA ASP A 176 29.89 -2.49 16.75
C ASP A 176 29.70 -1.43 17.84
N LEU A 177 29.33 -0.21 17.47
CA LEU A 177 28.95 0.83 18.43
C LEU A 177 27.72 0.43 19.26
N ILE A 178 26.67 -0.09 18.63
CA ILE A 178 25.48 -0.58 19.34
C ILE A 178 25.83 -1.77 20.24
N ARG A 179 26.66 -2.72 19.77
CA ARG A 179 27.11 -3.90 20.55
C ARG A 179 27.83 -3.50 21.84
N GLN A 180 28.57 -2.40 21.84
CA GLN A 180 29.26 -1.90 23.02
C GLN A 180 28.29 -1.37 24.09
N GLY A 181 27.05 -1.07 23.71
CA GLY A 181 25.98 -0.65 24.60
C GLY A 181 25.34 -1.74 25.44
N ILE A 182 25.56 -3.02 25.10
CA ILE A 182 25.00 -4.15 25.82
C ILE A 182 25.59 -4.19 27.23
N LEU A 183 24.73 -4.29 28.25
CA LEU A 183 25.16 -4.33 29.65
C LEU A 183 26.07 -5.54 29.90
N LYS A 184 26.98 -5.42 30.87
CA LYS A 184 27.87 -6.52 31.26
C LYS A 184 27.48 -7.06 32.62
N ASN A 185 27.53 -8.37 32.78
CA ASN A 185 27.31 -9.04 34.04
C ASN A 185 28.52 -8.87 34.99
N GLU A 186 28.40 -9.41 36.20
CA GLU A 186 29.45 -9.36 37.24
C GLU A 186 30.80 -9.95 36.78
N ASN A 187 30.79 -10.86 35.81
CA ASN A 187 31.98 -11.49 35.23
C ASN A 187 32.57 -10.69 34.05
N GLY A 188 32.00 -9.53 33.72
CA GLY A 188 32.42 -8.68 32.60
C GLY A 188 31.98 -9.19 31.22
N MET A 189 31.14 -10.22 31.16
CA MET A 189 30.58 -10.75 29.92
C MET A 189 29.31 -9.98 29.53
N PRO A 190 29.07 -9.74 28.22
CA PRO A 190 27.81 -9.14 27.77
C PRO A 190 26.61 -9.95 28.26
N GLU A 191 25.58 -9.24 28.73
CA GLU A 191 24.26 -9.77 29.01
C GLU A 191 23.56 -10.15 27.69
N ASP A 192 22.58 -11.05 27.79
CA ASP A 192 21.76 -11.45 26.65
C ASP A 192 20.59 -10.48 26.48
N GLU A 193 20.77 -9.48 25.61
CA GLU A 193 19.79 -8.41 25.36
C GLU A 193 19.25 -8.50 23.93
N GLU A 194 18.14 -9.25 23.78
CA GLU A 194 17.53 -9.52 22.46
C GLU A 194 17.12 -8.25 21.70
N ASN A 195 16.74 -7.19 22.40
CA ASN A 195 16.39 -5.90 21.79
C ASN A 195 17.60 -5.20 21.15
N PHE A 196 18.81 -5.36 21.70
CA PHE A 196 20.05 -4.87 21.08
C PHE A 196 20.42 -5.72 19.87
N GLU A 197 20.27 -7.05 19.94
CA GLU A 197 20.47 -7.94 18.79
C GLU A 197 19.49 -7.62 17.65
N GLU A 198 18.24 -7.30 17.99
CA GLU A 198 17.24 -6.83 17.03
C GLU A 198 17.64 -5.48 16.41
N ALA A 199 18.16 -4.54 17.19
CA ALA A 199 18.68 -3.26 16.69
C ALA A 199 19.80 -3.46 15.67
N ILE A 200 20.79 -4.32 15.99
CA ILE A 200 21.95 -4.64 15.15
C ILE A 200 21.52 -5.25 13.82
N LYS A 201 20.57 -6.19 13.85
CA LYS A 201 20.00 -6.83 12.64
C LYS A 201 19.28 -5.82 11.76
N ASN A 202 18.54 -4.90 12.36
CA ASN A 202 17.75 -3.90 11.64
C ASN A 202 18.53 -2.67 11.17
N VAL A 203 19.81 -2.49 11.51
CA VAL A 203 20.63 -1.35 11.02
C VAL A 203 20.56 -1.15 9.50
N ASN A 204 20.52 -2.25 8.73
CA ASN A 204 20.51 -2.15 7.27
C ASN A 204 19.21 -1.53 6.72
N THR A 205 18.07 -1.85 7.33
CA THR A 205 16.74 -1.43 6.91
C THR A 205 16.29 -0.15 7.61
N ALA A 206 16.78 0.11 8.82
CA ALA A 206 16.42 1.26 9.64
C ALA A 206 17.07 2.57 9.18
N LEU A 207 18.30 2.50 8.63
CA LEU A 207 19.07 3.67 8.16
C LEU A 207 18.82 4.00 6.68
N ASN A 208 17.65 3.62 6.15
CA ASN A 208 17.26 4.02 4.81
C ASN A 208 16.95 5.51 4.76
N THR A 209 17.29 6.15 3.65
CA THR A 209 17.05 7.58 3.46
C THR A 209 15.59 7.82 3.15
N THR A 210 14.94 8.68 3.93
CA THR A 210 13.59 9.15 3.66
C THR A 210 13.62 10.02 2.40
N GLN A 211 13.04 9.50 1.33
CA GLN A 211 12.98 10.16 0.02
C GLN A 211 11.69 9.78 -0.72
N ILE A 212 11.32 10.61 -1.70
CA ILE A 212 10.17 10.34 -2.55
C ILE A 212 10.58 9.27 -3.58
N PRO A 213 9.81 8.17 -3.73
CA PRO A 213 10.06 7.19 -4.78
C PRO A 213 9.86 7.78 -6.17
N SER A 214 10.65 7.36 -7.16
CA SER A 214 10.62 7.93 -8.52
C SER A 214 9.25 7.81 -9.20
N ASN A 215 8.55 6.70 -8.99
CA ASN A 215 7.20 6.50 -9.51
C ASN A 215 6.18 7.50 -8.94
N ILE A 216 6.40 8.01 -7.73
CA ILE A 216 5.57 9.08 -7.15
C ILE A 216 5.97 10.44 -7.74
N GLU A 217 7.26 10.66 -8.00
CA GLU A 217 7.71 11.87 -8.71
C GLU A 217 7.10 11.95 -10.11
N ASP A 218 7.03 10.83 -10.84
CA ASP A 218 6.39 10.75 -12.15
C ASP A 218 4.92 11.17 -12.06
N ILE A 219 4.17 10.64 -11.07
CA ILE A 219 2.77 11.04 -10.81
C ILE A 219 2.67 12.53 -10.48
N PHE A 220 3.59 13.07 -9.69
CA PHE A 220 3.60 14.50 -9.38
C PHE A 220 3.86 15.38 -10.59
N ASN A 221 4.65 14.90 -11.54
CA ASN A 221 5.04 15.65 -12.74
C ASN A 221 4.13 15.41 -13.94
N ASP A 222 3.12 14.54 -13.80
CA ASP A 222 2.09 14.31 -14.81
C ASP A 222 1.19 15.55 -14.99
N ASP A 223 0.80 15.81 -16.24
CA ASP A 223 -0.08 16.92 -16.62
C ASP A 223 -1.42 16.86 -15.87
N CYS A 224 -1.97 15.66 -15.64
CA CYS A 224 -3.23 15.45 -14.91
C CYS A 224 -3.12 15.86 -13.44
N CYS A 225 -1.91 15.82 -12.86
CA CYS A 225 -1.63 16.29 -11.50
C CYS A 225 -1.39 17.80 -11.47
N ILE A 226 -0.66 18.33 -12.46
CA ILE A 226 -0.29 19.74 -12.53
C ILE A 226 -1.50 20.63 -12.85
N ASN A 227 -2.30 20.23 -13.83
CA ASN A 227 -3.37 21.04 -14.41
C ASN A 227 -4.75 20.54 -13.96
N ILE A 228 -5.16 20.94 -12.75
CA ILE A 228 -6.46 20.56 -12.18
C ILE A 228 -7.61 21.35 -12.81
N THR A 229 -8.67 20.64 -13.17
CA THR A 229 -9.92 21.18 -13.73
C THR A 229 -11.12 20.63 -12.94
N LYS A 230 -12.34 21.09 -13.28
CA LYS A 230 -13.59 20.55 -12.69
C LYS A 230 -13.88 19.11 -13.11
N GLN A 231 -13.22 18.62 -14.16
CA GLN A 231 -13.37 17.28 -14.72
C GLN A 231 -12.30 16.32 -14.19
N THR A 232 -11.33 16.81 -13.43
CA THR A 232 -10.22 16.00 -12.93
C THR A 232 -10.73 14.90 -11.99
N PRO A 233 -10.37 13.62 -12.24
CA PRO A 233 -10.75 12.51 -11.38
C PRO A 233 -10.24 12.66 -9.94
N PRO A 234 -10.94 12.12 -8.93
CA PRO A 234 -10.55 12.22 -7.51
C PRO A 234 -9.11 11.78 -7.22
N PHE A 235 -8.60 10.75 -7.91
CA PHE A 235 -7.22 10.29 -7.78
C PHE A 235 -6.20 11.42 -7.99
N TRP A 236 -6.35 12.18 -9.07
CA TRP A 236 -5.42 13.26 -9.41
C TRP A 236 -5.56 14.47 -8.49
N ILE A 237 -6.75 14.71 -7.93
CA ILE A 237 -6.95 15.71 -6.88
C ILE A 237 -6.18 15.32 -5.61
N LEU A 238 -6.24 14.03 -5.22
CA LEU A 238 -5.48 13.51 -4.07
C LEU A 238 -3.97 13.54 -4.34
N ALA A 239 -3.52 13.15 -5.53
CA ALA A 239 -2.11 13.23 -5.92
C ALA A 239 -1.59 14.67 -5.88
N ARG A 240 -2.40 15.64 -6.32
CA ARG A 240 -2.06 17.07 -6.25
C ARG A 240 -2.02 17.58 -4.81
N ALA A 241 -2.97 17.18 -3.96
CA ALA A 241 -2.96 17.52 -2.54
C ALA A 241 -1.70 16.96 -1.84
N LEU A 242 -1.32 15.73 -2.17
CA LEU A 242 -0.10 15.09 -1.67
C LEU A 242 1.15 15.85 -2.15
N LYS A 243 1.21 16.29 -3.41
CA LYS A 243 2.29 17.13 -3.94
C LYS A 243 2.39 18.46 -3.17
N GLU A 244 1.27 19.11 -2.90
CA GLU A 244 1.24 20.36 -2.13
C GLU A 244 1.74 20.15 -0.70
N PHE A 245 1.30 19.08 -0.01
CA PHE A 245 1.80 18.70 1.30
C PHE A 245 3.33 18.54 1.29
N VAL A 246 3.86 17.78 0.33
CA VAL A 246 5.30 17.56 0.17
C VAL A 246 6.05 18.89 0.08
N THR A 247 5.54 19.86 -0.69
CA THR A 247 6.19 21.16 -0.86
C THR A 247 6.09 22.08 0.35
N LYS A 248 5.10 21.87 1.23
CA LYS A 248 4.81 22.73 2.37
C LYS A 248 5.13 22.01 3.68
N GLU A 249 4.13 21.38 4.30
CA GLU A 249 4.23 20.79 5.63
C GLU A 249 5.17 19.58 5.66
N GLY A 250 5.25 18.83 4.56
CA GLY A 250 6.08 17.63 4.41
C GLY A 250 7.58 17.91 4.22
N GLN A 251 7.96 19.16 3.96
CA GLN A 251 9.36 19.59 3.81
C GLN A 251 10.17 18.71 2.85
N GLY A 252 9.59 18.40 1.69
CA GLY A 252 10.18 17.54 0.66
C GLY A 252 10.01 16.03 0.90
N ASN A 253 9.20 15.62 1.88
CA ASN A 253 8.93 14.20 2.16
C ASN A 253 7.42 13.92 2.12
N LEU A 254 7.07 12.66 1.83
CA LEU A 254 5.70 12.18 1.92
C LEU A 254 5.20 12.20 3.38
N PRO A 255 3.87 12.17 3.62
CA PRO A 255 3.31 11.99 4.95
C PRO A 255 3.87 10.72 5.62
N VAL A 256 4.01 10.76 6.95
CA VAL A 256 4.52 9.63 7.73
C VAL A 256 3.55 8.45 7.61
N ARG A 257 4.07 7.25 7.29
CA ARG A 257 3.23 6.04 7.18
C ARG A 257 2.57 5.64 8.49
N GLY A 258 3.22 5.95 9.62
CA GLY A 258 2.72 5.83 10.99
C GLY A 258 2.56 4.41 11.55
N THR A 259 2.93 3.39 10.78
CA THR A 259 3.06 2.00 11.25
C THR A 259 4.52 1.71 11.62
N ILE A 260 4.71 0.81 12.60
CA ILE A 260 6.02 0.25 12.95
C ILE A 260 5.92 -1.28 13.00
N PRO A 261 7.01 -2.00 12.73
CA PRO A 261 7.04 -3.45 12.90
C PRO A 261 6.92 -3.82 14.38
N ASP A 262 6.53 -5.06 14.64
CA ASP A 262 6.61 -5.65 15.98
C ASP A 262 8.07 -5.70 16.45
N MET A 263 8.29 -5.62 17.76
CA MET A 263 9.63 -5.66 18.35
C MET A 263 9.64 -6.02 19.84
N ILE A 264 10.79 -6.46 20.31
CA ILE A 264 11.00 -6.77 21.73
C ILE A 264 11.08 -5.47 22.54
N ALA A 265 10.01 -5.19 23.29
CA ALA A 265 9.90 -4.03 24.15
C ALA A 265 8.85 -4.23 25.25
N ASP A 266 8.90 -3.38 26.28
CA ASP A 266 7.79 -3.21 27.21
C ASP A 266 6.55 -2.69 26.47
N SER A 267 5.37 -3.21 26.81
CA SER A 267 4.11 -2.85 26.14
C SER A 267 3.84 -1.34 26.18
N GLY A 268 4.12 -0.67 27.31
CA GLY A 268 3.93 0.76 27.46
C GLY A 268 4.89 1.55 26.58
N LYS A 269 6.17 1.15 26.53
CA LYS A 269 7.19 1.78 25.65
C LYS A 269 6.83 1.61 24.18
N TYR A 270 6.41 0.41 23.77
CA TYR A 270 5.98 0.12 22.40
C TYR A 270 4.77 0.97 21.98
N ILE A 271 3.69 0.96 22.78
CA ILE A 271 2.47 1.73 22.48
C ILE A 271 2.79 3.23 22.42
N LYS A 272 3.65 3.73 23.33
CA LYS A 272 4.04 5.14 23.34
C LYS A 272 4.78 5.53 22.06
N LEU A 273 5.73 4.71 21.60
CA LEU A 273 6.46 4.93 20.35
C LEU A 273 5.51 4.86 19.15
N GLN A 274 4.63 3.86 19.10
CA GLN A 274 3.63 3.70 18.05
C GLN A 274 2.73 4.94 17.94
N ASN A 275 2.26 5.48 19.08
CA ASN A 275 1.42 6.67 19.11
C ASN A 275 2.14 7.92 18.58
N VAL A 276 3.43 8.07 18.83
CA VAL A 276 4.22 9.21 18.31
C VAL A 276 4.30 9.15 16.78
N LEU A 277 4.52 7.97 16.20
CA LEU A 277 4.57 7.79 14.75
C LEU A 277 3.18 7.85 14.10
N ALA A 278 2.15 7.35 14.77
CA ALA A 278 0.77 7.38 14.29
C ALA A 278 0.06 8.73 14.48
N PHE A 279 0.64 9.65 15.26
CA PHE A 279 0.03 10.94 15.62
C PHE A 279 -0.53 11.68 14.39
N PHE A 280 0.28 11.81 13.34
CA PHE A 280 -0.12 12.54 12.12
C PHE A 280 -1.16 11.81 11.28
N LEU A 281 -1.18 10.46 11.28
CA LEU A 281 -2.15 9.69 10.52
C LEU A 281 -3.58 9.95 11.00
N LEU A 282 -3.78 10.06 12.31
CA LEU A 282 -5.11 10.14 12.86
C LEU A 282 -5.80 11.47 12.50
N PHE A 283 -5.06 12.58 12.57
CA PHE A 283 -5.53 13.87 12.10
C PHE A 283 -5.70 13.91 10.58
N ALA A 284 -4.77 13.31 9.82
CA ALA A 284 -4.87 13.25 8.36
C ALA A 284 -6.09 12.44 7.91
N GLY A 285 -6.37 11.30 8.56
CA GLY A 285 -7.54 10.47 8.29
C GLY A 285 -8.84 11.21 8.57
N ALA A 286 -8.94 11.87 9.72
CA ALA A 286 -10.09 12.70 10.07
C ALA A 286 -10.30 13.84 9.05
N ALA A 287 -9.23 14.56 8.68
CA ALA A 287 -9.28 15.63 7.69
C ALA A 287 -9.67 15.12 6.29
N ALA A 288 -9.09 14.00 5.83
CA ALA A 288 -9.41 13.39 4.54
C ALA A 288 -10.89 12.97 4.49
N GLN A 289 -11.39 12.40 5.58
CA GLN A 289 -12.80 12.05 5.70
C GLN A 289 -13.68 13.30 5.58
N GLU A 290 -13.36 14.39 6.29
CA GLU A 290 -14.10 15.66 6.18
C GLU A 290 -14.10 16.23 4.75
N VAL A 291 -12.96 16.18 4.05
CA VAL A 291 -12.87 16.59 2.64
C VAL A 291 -13.82 15.76 1.78
N ILE A 292 -13.86 14.43 1.96
CA ILE A 292 -14.81 13.56 1.24
C ILE A 292 -16.25 13.97 1.55
N LYS A 293 -16.60 14.22 2.81
CA LYS A 293 -17.96 14.64 3.20
C LYS A 293 -18.35 15.96 2.54
N ILE A 294 -17.44 16.93 2.48
CA ILE A 294 -17.64 18.23 1.81
C ILE A 294 -17.86 18.05 0.30
N VAL A 295 -17.02 17.24 -0.35
CA VAL A 295 -17.06 17.03 -1.81
C VAL A 295 -18.31 16.24 -2.21
N THR A 296 -18.65 15.18 -1.48
CA THR A 296 -19.78 14.29 -1.79
C THR A 296 -21.12 14.86 -1.34
N LYS A 297 -21.14 15.73 -0.32
CA LYS A 297 -22.35 16.26 0.36
C LYS A 297 -23.29 15.19 0.89
N GLN A 298 -22.81 13.97 1.10
CA GLN A 298 -23.63 12.83 1.53
C GLN A 298 -23.67 12.64 3.05
N PHE A 299 -22.80 13.31 3.79
CA PHE A 299 -22.61 13.06 5.23
C PHE A 299 -22.45 14.37 6.01
N VAL A 300 -22.74 14.31 7.31
CA VAL A 300 -22.60 15.45 8.23
C VAL A 300 -21.12 15.67 8.54
N ILE A 301 -20.65 16.88 8.24
CA ILE A 301 -19.30 17.36 8.57
C ILE A 301 -19.17 17.61 10.07
N PHE A 302 -17.93 17.61 10.58
CA PHE A 302 -17.66 18.07 11.94
C PHE A 302 -18.19 19.48 12.12
N ASN A 303 -18.95 19.66 13.20
CA ASN A 303 -19.48 20.96 13.54
C ASN A 303 -18.45 21.70 14.39
N ASN A 304 -17.66 22.55 13.72
CA ASN A 304 -16.67 23.43 14.35
C ASN A 304 -15.37 22.71 14.76
N THR A 305 -15.04 22.61 16.06
CA THR A 305 -13.70 22.22 16.50
C THR A 305 -13.63 20.74 16.87
N TYR A 306 -12.75 19.99 16.21
CA TYR A 306 -12.44 18.59 16.53
C TYR A 306 -11.19 18.52 17.42
N ILE A 307 -11.31 17.86 18.57
CA ILE A 307 -10.21 17.63 19.51
C ILE A 307 -10.00 16.12 19.65
N TYR A 308 -8.76 15.68 19.46
CA TYR A 308 -8.32 14.31 19.75
C TYR A 308 -7.34 14.32 20.91
N SER A 309 -7.54 13.42 21.87
CA SER A 309 -6.62 13.15 22.96
C SER A 309 -5.80 11.90 22.66
N GLY A 310 -4.53 12.08 22.33
CA GLY A 310 -3.60 10.97 22.07
C GLY A 310 -3.28 10.11 23.29
N MET A 311 -3.52 10.62 24.51
CA MET A 311 -3.32 9.84 25.75
C MET A 311 -4.49 8.90 26.04
N SER A 312 -5.72 9.33 25.78
CA SER A 312 -6.93 8.52 26.05
C SER A 312 -7.51 7.85 24.81
N GLN A 313 -6.92 8.10 23.63
CA GLN A 313 -7.43 7.64 22.33
C GLN A 313 -8.89 8.02 22.07
N THR A 314 -9.34 9.14 22.63
CA THR A 314 -10.71 9.63 22.46
C THR A 314 -10.73 10.90 21.62
N SER A 315 -11.84 11.11 20.91
CA SER A 315 -12.09 12.37 20.22
C SER A 315 -13.44 12.95 20.59
N ALA A 316 -13.55 14.27 20.50
CA ALA A 316 -14.77 15.01 20.72
C ALA A 316 -14.85 16.19 19.75
N THR A 317 -16.08 16.56 19.38
CA THR A 317 -16.35 17.76 18.57
C THR A 317 -17.08 18.78 19.45
N TYR A 318 -16.63 20.02 19.43
CA TYR A 318 -17.15 21.10 20.26
C TYR A 318 -17.67 22.24 19.37
N GLN A 319 -18.85 22.76 19.72
CA GLN A 319 -19.32 24.06 19.25
C GLN A 319 -18.72 25.13 20.16
N LEU A 320 -17.76 25.88 19.65
CA LEU A 320 -17.25 27.10 20.30
C LEU A 320 -18.22 28.26 20.12
#